data_AF-A0A7Y3DLJ7-F1
#
_entry.id   AF-A0A7Y3DLJ7-F1
#
_cell.length_a   1.000
_cell.length_b   1.000
_cell.length_c   1.000
_cell.angle_alpha   90.00
_cell.angle_beta   90.00
_cell.angle_gamma   90.00
#
_symmetry.space_group_name_H-M   'P 1'
#
loop_
_entity.id
_entity.type
_entity.pdbx_description
1 polymer ?
#
loop_
_entity_poly.entity_id
_entity_poly.type
_entity_poly.pdbx_seq_one_letter_code
_entity_poly.pdbx_strand_id
1 'polypeptide(L)'
;MSDIENFDIRGSITDSIIDVFETMVSMEVELSDSEPPDISGTKRMLAAVNFAGSVAGIFNIQVTSELACLMTANMLDMEPEEVEDDAETKDLLAEISNIVGGNLKSALSDGGHPCVLSTPSIICGADFTTKSLEMERFERFAFKHQQHYILAEVGLKTQQASGDGDAIGTTDAQGQLGNIDAEKINKLDLNARVSESVIDVFDTMLSTKLEIADSVTDENIEGVRNVGTVSFAGDATGMVSIHVAHDFLRQITAVMLEKEVEEIEGDDETGDTLGEIGNIIGGNLKSAFSDAGLTCALSTPSFTTGTDFKIEALNMEKYERFAFRCDENVIFVEMGTKISEPVQADSQQGKDIHSPAGDDVTQEEANQTQQEVKGEEKAVETDSIPDAAEQPQTSLESDASQADKPEPSEIAAESIESEVKTPQLPKTSTPSHEGKKQGSPAKPASKTPEDVDLDLLLDIPLEIKVELGRAKIPIHTLLKFGPGSAVKLLKLEGEPVDILANETLIARGEVVVQNQKYGIRVIEITSRMDRIRGFGI
;
A
#
# COMPACT_ATOMS: atom_id res chain seq x y z
N MET A 1 28.21 -0.56 -2.20
CA MET A 1 27.99 -1.53 -1.12
C MET A 1 28.44 -0.90 0.17
N SER A 2 27.47 -0.31 0.86
CA SER A 2 27.36 -0.49 2.31
C SER A 2 27.22 -2.00 2.54
N ASP A 3 27.86 -2.57 3.55
CA ASP A 3 27.55 -3.94 3.97
C ASP A 3 26.32 -3.90 4.88
N ILE A 4 25.36 -4.79 4.65
CA ILE A 4 24.09 -4.85 5.40
C ILE A 4 24.30 -5.08 6.92
N GLU A 5 25.47 -5.64 7.29
CA GLU A 5 25.98 -5.73 8.66
C GLU A 5 26.03 -4.37 9.39
N ASN A 6 26.23 -3.27 8.65
CA ASN A 6 26.40 -1.92 9.21
C ASN A 6 25.11 -1.07 9.15
N PHE A 7 24.00 -1.60 8.61
CA PHE A 7 22.73 -0.90 8.59
C PHE A 7 22.12 -0.82 10.01
N ASP A 8 21.50 0.30 10.39
CA ASP A 8 20.93 0.46 11.74
C ASP A 8 19.47 -0.03 11.81
N ILE A 9 19.29 -1.35 11.88
CA ILE A 9 17.97 -1.98 12.10
C ILE A 9 17.37 -1.49 13.42
N ARG A 10 18.15 -1.49 14.52
CA ARG A 10 17.66 -1.13 15.86
C ARG A 10 17.13 0.29 15.89
N GLY A 11 17.87 1.28 15.39
CA GLY A 11 17.41 2.66 15.29
C GLY A 11 16.15 2.79 14.43
N SER A 12 16.21 2.28 13.19
CA SER A 12 15.11 2.36 12.23
C SER A 12 13.79 1.78 12.77
N ILE A 13 13.85 0.61 13.43
CA ILE A 13 12.67 -0.05 14.00
C ILE A 13 12.22 0.60 15.30
N THR A 14 13.14 1.01 16.18
CA THR A 14 12.79 1.66 17.46
C THR A 14 12.08 2.97 17.22
N ASP A 15 12.65 3.85 16.40
CA ASP A 15 12.07 5.16 16.10
C ASP A 15 10.74 5.00 15.35
N SER A 16 10.64 4.07 14.39
CA SER A 16 9.42 3.86 13.62
C SER A 16 8.28 3.23 14.44
N ILE A 17 8.55 2.32 15.38
CA ILE A 17 7.50 1.73 16.21
C ILE A 17 7.01 2.73 17.25
N ILE A 18 7.91 3.46 17.91
CA ILE A 18 7.55 4.52 18.86
C ILE A 18 6.69 5.58 18.16
N ASP A 19 7.12 6.08 17.00
CA ASP A 19 6.40 7.11 16.26
C ASP A 19 5.00 6.66 15.81
N VAL A 20 4.84 5.42 15.32
CA VAL A 20 3.52 4.91 14.91
C VAL A 20 2.60 4.71 16.12
N PHE A 21 3.10 4.15 17.22
CA PHE A 21 2.28 3.93 18.42
C PHE A 21 1.91 5.25 19.12
N GLU A 22 2.82 6.22 19.23
CA GLU A 22 2.49 7.54 19.80
C GLU A 22 1.55 8.36 18.89
N THR A 23 1.76 8.35 17.57
CA THR A 23 1.08 9.29 16.66
C THR A 23 -0.18 8.76 16.00
N MET A 24 -0.37 7.44 15.89
CA MET A 24 -1.58 6.84 15.33
C MET A 24 -2.41 6.17 16.42
N VAL A 25 -1.79 5.22 17.13
CA VAL A 25 -2.45 4.39 18.15
C VAL A 25 -2.66 5.14 19.47
N SER A 26 -1.93 6.24 19.70
CA SER A 26 -2.01 7.08 20.91
C SER A 26 -1.50 6.39 22.18
N MET A 27 -0.56 5.46 22.05
CA MET A 27 -0.03 4.63 23.13
C MET A 27 1.48 4.87 23.26
N GLU A 28 1.93 5.34 24.43
CA GLU A 28 3.36 5.42 24.75
C GLU A 28 3.96 4.00 24.81
N VAL A 29 5.01 3.73 24.04
CA VAL A 29 5.71 2.42 24.02
C VAL A 29 7.20 2.61 24.27
N GLU A 30 7.78 1.79 25.16
CA GLU A 30 9.22 1.80 25.44
C GLU A 30 9.90 0.52 24.90
N LEU A 31 11.11 0.66 24.35
CA LEU A 31 11.94 -0.50 24.01
C LEU A 31 12.40 -1.18 25.31
N SER A 32 12.23 -2.50 25.39
CA SER A 32 12.49 -3.30 26.58
C SER A 32 13.59 -4.32 26.35
N ASP A 33 14.65 -4.25 27.14
CA ASP A 33 15.66 -5.32 27.24
C ASP A 33 15.19 -6.49 28.15
N SER A 34 13.90 -6.52 28.56
CA SER A 34 13.34 -7.64 29.32
C SER A 34 12.89 -8.78 28.39
N GLU A 35 13.21 -10.01 28.78
CA GLU A 35 12.73 -11.21 28.08
C GLU A 35 11.20 -11.23 28.10
N PRO A 36 10.52 -11.33 26.93
CA PRO A 36 9.07 -11.28 26.87
C PRO A 36 8.45 -12.50 27.55
N PRO A 37 7.22 -12.39 28.08
CA PRO A 37 6.53 -13.52 28.68
C PRO A 37 6.32 -14.65 27.65
N ASP A 38 6.29 -15.88 28.14
CA ASP A 38 5.75 -16.99 27.35
C ASP A 38 4.26 -16.73 27.09
N ILE A 39 3.91 -16.72 25.81
CA ILE A 39 2.57 -16.47 25.27
C ILE A 39 2.01 -17.71 24.55
N SER A 40 2.62 -18.88 24.74
CA SER A 40 2.04 -20.16 24.32
C SER A 40 0.62 -20.32 24.87
N GLY A 41 -0.30 -20.79 24.03
CA GLY A 41 -1.73 -20.88 24.34
C GLY A 41 -2.46 -19.54 24.48
N THR A 42 -1.82 -18.39 24.26
CA THR A 42 -2.46 -17.06 24.29
C THR A 42 -2.82 -16.61 22.87
N LYS A 43 -4.10 -16.29 22.62
CA LYS A 43 -4.55 -15.76 21.31
C LYS A 43 -3.77 -14.49 20.97
N ARG A 44 -3.08 -14.52 19.84
CA ARG A 44 -2.18 -13.47 19.34
C ARG A 44 -2.35 -13.28 17.84
N MET A 45 -1.83 -12.17 17.35
CA MET A 45 -1.76 -11.83 15.94
C MET A 45 -0.34 -11.43 15.59
N LEU A 46 0.19 -11.97 14.49
CA LEU A 46 1.46 -11.58 13.87
C LEU A 46 1.14 -11.03 12.48
N ALA A 47 1.50 -9.77 12.21
CA ALA A 47 1.51 -9.23 10.85
C ALA A 47 2.91 -9.32 10.26
N ALA A 48 3.02 -9.83 9.04
CA ALA A 48 4.27 -10.00 8.31
C ALA A 48 4.23 -9.22 6.99
N VAL A 49 5.30 -8.46 6.71
CA VAL A 49 5.57 -7.86 5.39
C VAL A 49 6.98 -8.24 4.95
N ASN A 50 7.14 -8.54 3.68
CA ASN A 50 8.40 -9.04 3.12
C ASN A 50 9.09 -8.00 2.25
N PHE A 51 10.42 -8.01 2.28
CA PHE A 51 11.29 -7.24 1.38
C PHE A 51 11.75 -8.14 0.23
N ALA A 52 11.81 -7.60 -0.99
CA ALA A 52 12.36 -8.29 -2.15
C ALA A 52 13.10 -7.32 -3.08
N GLY A 53 14.21 -7.74 -3.69
CA GLY A 53 15.10 -6.89 -4.49
C GLY A 53 16.56 -7.13 -4.14
N SER A 54 17.41 -6.09 -4.17
CA SER A 54 18.84 -6.22 -3.82
C SER A 54 19.09 -6.67 -2.37
N VAL A 55 18.09 -6.46 -1.51
CA VAL A 55 17.94 -7.09 -0.21
C VAL A 55 16.57 -7.73 -0.18
N ALA A 56 16.52 -8.98 0.28
CA ALA A 56 15.30 -9.65 0.66
C ALA A 56 15.25 -9.79 2.18
N GLY A 57 14.06 -10.08 2.72
CA GLY A 57 13.88 -10.22 4.15
C GLY A 57 12.43 -10.14 4.56
N ILE A 58 12.21 -9.95 5.85
CA ILE A 58 10.89 -9.93 6.49
C ILE A 58 10.90 -9.00 7.69
N PHE A 59 9.79 -8.28 7.89
CA PHE A 59 9.45 -7.61 9.13
C PHE A 59 8.16 -8.22 9.69
N ASN A 60 8.25 -8.78 10.90
CA ASN A 60 7.10 -9.24 11.67
C ASN A 60 6.82 -8.26 12.81
N ILE A 61 5.55 -7.98 13.07
CA ILE A 61 5.09 -7.39 14.34
C ILE A 61 3.99 -8.26 14.94
N GLN A 62 4.13 -8.61 16.22
CA GLN A 62 3.24 -9.53 16.93
C GLN A 62 2.76 -8.95 18.26
N VAL A 63 1.45 -9.09 18.51
CA VAL A 63 0.73 -8.61 19.70
C VAL A 63 -0.25 -9.67 20.20
N THR A 64 -0.63 -9.62 21.48
CA THR A 64 -1.79 -10.41 21.96
C THR A 64 -3.09 -9.84 21.39
N SER A 65 -4.14 -10.64 21.23
CA SER A 65 -5.44 -10.14 20.75
C SER A 65 -6.08 -9.13 21.71
N GLU A 66 -5.80 -9.26 23.02
CA GLU A 66 -6.14 -8.25 24.04
C GLU A 66 -5.49 -6.89 23.73
N LEU A 67 -4.20 -6.89 23.39
CA LEU A 67 -3.50 -5.65 23.01
C LEU A 67 -3.98 -5.12 21.66
N ALA A 68 -4.24 -5.98 20.66
CA ALA A 68 -4.75 -5.57 19.36
C ALA A 68 -6.13 -4.88 19.46
N CYS A 69 -7.01 -5.42 20.31
CA CYS A 69 -8.29 -4.81 20.70
C CYS A 69 -8.08 -3.43 21.35
N LEU A 70 -7.22 -3.33 22.38
CA LEU A 70 -6.89 -2.06 23.05
C LEU A 70 -6.30 -1.00 22.09
N MET A 71 -5.41 -1.41 21.18
CA MET A 71 -4.83 -0.54 20.15
C MET A 71 -5.92 0.01 19.20
N THR A 72 -6.86 -0.84 18.81
CA THR A 72 -7.98 -0.49 17.92
C THR A 72 -8.94 0.49 18.59
N ALA A 73 -9.33 0.20 19.82
CA ALA A 73 -10.15 1.07 20.67
C ALA A 73 -9.55 2.47 20.83
N ASN A 74 -8.25 2.55 21.18
CA ASN A 74 -7.52 3.82 21.33
C ASN A 74 -7.36 4.60 20.01
N MET A 75 -7.31 3.93 18.85
CA MET A 75 -7.25 4.59 17.56
C MET A 75 -8.60 5.18 17.12
N LEU A 76 -9.70 4.46 17.40
CA LEU A 76 -11.04 4.79 16.91
C LEU A 76 -11.89 5.64 17.89
N ASP A 77 -11.40 5.88 19.11
CA ASP A 77 -12.10 6.58 20.21
C ASP A 77 -13.32 5.85 20.78
N MET A 78 -13.21 4.52 20.91
CA MET A 78 -14.25 3.63 21.43
C MET A 78 -13.74 2.80 22.60
N GLU A 79 -14.63 2.15 23.36
CA GLU A 79 -14.21 1.26 24.45
C GLU A 79 -13.76 -0.11 23.89
N PRO A 80 -12.83 -0.84 24.53
CA PRO A 80 -12.35 -2.14 24.03
C PRO A 80 -13.47 -3.17 23.82
N GLU A 81 -14.49 -3.17 24.67
CA GLU A 81 -15.67 -4.04 24.54
C GLU A 81 -16.58 -3.73 23.35
N GLU A 82 -16.36 -2.63 22.63
CA GLU A 82 -17.10 -2.25 21.41
C GLU A 82 -16.42 -2.77 20.12
N VAL A 83 -15.24 -3.37 20.20
CA VAL A 83 -14.54 -4.01 19.08
C VAL A 83 -15.13 -5.42 18.86
N GLU A 84 -16.14 -5.53 18.00
CA GLU A 84 -16.98 -6.75 17.89
C GLU A 84 -16.29 -7.95 17.22
N ASP A 85 -15.36 -7.76 16.26
CA ASP A 85 -14.63 -8.86 15.62
C ASP A 85 -13.13 -8.57 15.36
N ASP A 86 -12.41 -9.55 14.78
CA ASP A 86 -10.96 -9.45 14.58
C ASP A 86 -10.57 -8.50 13.41
N ALA A 87 -11.50 -8.10 12.53
CA ALA A 87 -11.22 -7.38 11.28
C ALA A 87 -10.55 -6.02 11.47
N GLU A 88 -11.12 -5.11 12.27
CA GLU A 88 -10.50 -3.81 12.53
C GLU A 88 -9.12 -3.97 13.18
N THR A 89 -8.94 -5.01 14.02
CA THR A 89 -7.66 -5.30 14.67
C THR A 89 -6.61 -5.85 13.70
N LYS A 90 -7.03 -6.61 12.69
CA LYS A 90 -6.20 -7.10 11.58
C LYS A 90 -5.78 -5.96 10.68
N ASP A 91 -6.73 -5.12 10.25
CA ASP A 91 -6.48 -3.98 9.37
C ASP A 91 -5.54 -2.97 10.06
N LEU A 92 -5.72 -2.72 11.36
CA LEU A 92 -4.78 -1.91 12.14
C LEU A 92 -3.36 -2.51 12.15
N LEU A 93 -3.22 -3.81 12.43
CA LEU A 93 -1.90 -4.45 12.47
C LEU A 93 -1.26 -4.54 11.06
N ALA A 94 -2.08 -4.68 10.02
CA ALA A 94 -1.69 -4.61 8.63
C ALA A 94 -1.12 -3.22 8.28
N GLU A 95 -1.83 -2.14 8.60
CA GLU A 95 -1.33 -0.79 8.34
C GLU A 95 -0.10 -0.43 9.19
N ILE A 96 -0.03 -0.85 10.46
CA ILE A 96 1.19 -0.70 11.27
C ILE A 96 2.37 -1.44 10.62
N SER A 97 2.18 -2.65 10.12
CA SER A 97 3.24 -3.39 9.42
C SER A 97 3.62 -2.78 8.06
N ASN A 98 2.65 -2.26 7.28
CA ASN A 98 2.90 -1.46 6.07
C ASN A 98 3.76 -0.23 6.38
N ILE A 99 3.44 0.52 7.44
CA ILE A 99 4.14 1.78 7.76
C ILE A 99 5.55 1.49 8.29
N VAL A 100 5.71 0.59 9.25
CA VAL A 100 7.03 0.27 9.82
C VAL A 100 7.92 -0.45 8.79
N GLY A 101 7.35 -1.37 8.01
CA GLY A 101 8.03 -1.99 6.88
C GLY A 101 8.37 -0.99 5.77
N GLY A 102 7.47 -0.06 5.45
CA GLY A 102 7.69 1.00 4.46
C GLY A 102 8.79 1.97 4.87
N ASN A 103 8.88 2.33 6.15
CA ASN A 103 9.97 3.12 6.72
C ASN A 103 11.31 2.36 6.63
N LEU A 104 11.35 1.08 7.01
CA LEU A 104 12.55 0.24 6.87
C LEU A 104 12.97 0.07 5.40
N LYS A 105 12.04 -0.20 4.49
CA LYS A 105 12.29 -0.27 3.03
C LYS A 105 12.86 1.03 2.48
N SER A 106 12.40 2.17 2.98
CA SER A 106 12.90 3.49 2.56
C SER A 106 14.33 3.72 3.07
N ALA A 107 14.59 3.45 4.35
CA ALA A 107 15.93 3.54 4.94
C ALA A 107 16.94 2.57 4.30
N LEU A 108 16.52 1.35 3.95
CA LEU A 108 17.34 0.41 3.17
C LEU A 108 17.68 0.96 1.77
N SER A 109 16.68 1.52 1.08
CA SER A 109 16.86 2.14 -0.24
C SER A 109 17.85 3.32 -0.19
N ASP A 110 17.69 4.22 0.78
CA ASP A 110 18.62 5.34 1.05
C ASP A 110 20.02 4.86 1.43
N GLY A 111 20.11 3.71 2.12
CA GLY A 111 21.36 3.01 2.44
C GLY A 111 22.06 2.38 1.23
N GLY A 112 21.46 2.43 0.03
CA GLY A 112 21.97 1.85 -1.21
C GLY A 112 21.50 0.42 -1.48
N HIS A 113 20.43 -0.03 -0.82
CA HIS A 113 19.84 -1.36 -0.93
C HIS A 113 18.37 -1.27 -1.42
N PRO A 114 18.12 -0.94 -2.71
CA PRO A 114 16.77 -0.87 -3.25
C PRO A 114 16.03 -2.20 -3.15
N CYS A 115 14.82 -2.14 -2.60
CA CYS A 115 13.88 -3.24 -2.47
C CYS A 115 12.43 -2.73 -2.56
N VAL A 116 11.49 -3.64 -2.78
CA VAL A 116 10.04 -3.43 -2.69
C VAL A 116 9.47 -4.19 -1.50
N LEU A 117 8.31 -3.72 -1.01
CA LEU A 117 7.57 -4.31 0.11
C LEU A 117 6.39 -5.14 -0.43
N SER A 118 6.12 -6.31 0.15
CA SER A 118 4.88 -7.04 -0.11
C SER A 118 3.67 -6.37 0.55
N THR A 119 2.46 -6.78 0.16
CA THR A 119 1.27 -6.65 1.02
C THR A 119 1.46 -7.38 2.35
N PRO A 120 0.78 -6.97 3.43
CA PRO A 120 0.77 -7.70 4.69
C PRO A 120 0.04 -9.04 4.59
N SER A 121 0.52 -10.03 5.36
CA SER A 121 -0.27 -11.18 5.78
C SER A 121 -0.40 -11.19 7.30
N ILE A 122 -1.54 -11.65 7.81
CA ILE A 122 -1.79 -11.79 9.25
C ILE A 122 -1.86 -13.27 9.61
N ILE A 123 -1.18 -13.66 10.67
CA ILE A 123 -1.27 -14.97 11.32
C ILE A 123 -1.97 -14.79 12.67
N CYS A 124 -3.19 -15.29 12.80
CA CYS A 124 -3.99 -15.25 14.03
C CYS A 124 -4.04 -16.66 14.66
N GLY A 125 -3.87 -16.79 15.97
CA GLY A 125 -3.99 -18.09 16.66
C GLY A 125 -3.50 -18.09 18.11
N ALA A 126 -3.71 -19.18 18.84
CA ALA A 126 -3.16 -19.41 20.18
C ALA A 126 -1.93 -20.34 20.18
N ASP A 127 -1.74 -21.18 19.17
CA ASP A 127 -0.62 -22.13 19.08
C ASP A 127 -0.01 -22.18 17.67
N PHE A 128 0.99 -21.31 17.46
CA PHE A 128 1.90 -21.35 16.32
C PHE A 128 3.27 -20.74 16.65
N THR A 129 4.29 -21.19 15.92
CA THR A 129 5.64 -20.59 15.85
C THR A 129 5.95 -20.26 14.40
N THR A 130 6.49 -19.06 14.15
CA THR A 130 6.96 -18.64 12.82
C THR A 130 8.48 -18.53 12.83
N LYS A 131 9.16 -19.04 11.80
CA LYS A 131 10.59 -18.90 11.55
C LYS A 131 10.82 -18.18 10.23
N SER A 132 11.86 -17.36 10.21
CA SER A 132 12.33 -16.62 9.04
C SER A 132 13.57 -17.32 8.51
N LEU A 133 13.50 -17.94 7.34
CA LEU A 133 14.56 -18.86 6.86
C LEU A 133 15.71 -18.10 6.19
N GLU A 134 16.91 -18.69 6.22
CA GLU A 134 18.12 -18.23 5.52
C GLU A 134 18.61 -16.77 5.77
N MET A 135 18.26 -16.16 6.91
CA MET A 135 18.63 -14.76 7.19
C MET A 135 20.12 -14.59 7.47
N GLU A 136 20.77 -13.63 6.81
CA GLU A 136 22.16 -13.22 7.14
C GLU A 136 22.21 -12.47 8.47
N ARG A 137 21.18 -11.68 8.76
CA ARG A 137 21.02 -10.92 10.00
C ARG A 137 19.57 -10.99 10.46
N PHE A 138 19.38 -11.41 11.72
CA PHE A 138 18.08 -11.47 12.36
C PHE A 138 18.14 -10.74 13.70
N GLU A 139 17.27 -9.75 13.91
CA GLU A 139 17.14 -9.01 15.16
C GLU A 139 15.70 -9.03 15.67
N ARG A 140 15.55 -9.18 16.99
CA ARG A 140 14.27 -9.20 17.69
C ARG A 140 14.25 -8.13 18.77
N PHE A 141 13.15 -7.39 18.81
CA PHE A 141 12.93 -6.28 19.72
C PHE A 141 11.63 -6.54 20.49
N ALA A 142 11.65 -6.32 21.80
CA ALA A 142 10.45 -6.28 22.63
C ALA A 142 10.15 -4.83 22.99
N PHE A 143 8.93 -4.37 22.71
CA PHE A 143 8.43 -3.09 23.19
C PHE A 143 7.33 -3.34 24.23
N LYS A 144 7.14 -2.37 25.13
CA LYS A 144 6.24 -2.50 26.27
C LYS A 144 5.26 -1.35 26.35
N HIS A 145 3.98 -1.70 26.55
CA HIS A 145 2.94 -0.76 26.98
C HIS A 145 2.31 -1.26 28.28
N GLN A 146 2.60 -0.60 29.40
CA GLN A 146 2.13 -0.97 30.74
C GLN A 146 2.49 -2.42 31.15
N GLN A 147 1.59 -3.38 30.90
CA GLN A 147 1.82 -4.82 31.13
C GLN A 147 1.93 -5.64 29.83
N HIS A 148 1.47 -5.09 28.70
CA HIS A 148 1.44 -5.79 27.42
C HIS A 148 2.78 -5.65 26.70
N TYR A 149 3.11 -6.65 25.88
CA TYR A 149 4.33 -6.72 25.09
C TYR A 149 3.99 -6.75 23.60
N ILE A 150 4.77 -5.98 22.83
CA ILE A 150 4.79 -5.99 21.37
C ILE A 150 6.12 -6.62 20.97
N LEU A 151 6.11 -7.55 20.03
CA LEU A 151 7.32 -8.18 19.52
C LEU A 151 7.52 -7.77 18.07
N ALA A 152 8.70 -7.26 17.76
CA ALA A 152 9.10 -6.92 16.41
C ALA A 152 10.32 -7.76 16.02
N GLU A 153 10.30 -8.36 14.84
CA GLU A 153 11.40 -9.16 14.31
C GLU A 153 11.75 -8.69 12.91
N VAL A 154 13.04 -8.54 12.63
CA VAL A 154 13.57 -8.21 11.30
C VAL A 154 14.57 -9.27 10.90
N GLY A 155 14.30 -9.96 9.79
CA GLY A 155 15.28 -10.75 9.06
C GLY A 155 15.69 -10.04 7.78
N LEU A 156 16.99 -9.95 7.48
CA LEU A 156 17.51 -9.45 6.21
C LEU A 156 18.55 -10.42 5.60
N LYS A 157 18.56 -10.50 4.27
CA LYS A 157 19.47 -11.29 3.43
C LYS A 157 19.84 -10.49 2.19
N THR A 158 21.13 -10.32 1.91
CA THR A 158 21.63 -9.70 0.68
C THR A 158 21.38 -10.63 -0.50
N GLN A 159 20.72 -10.14 -1.56
CA GLN A 159 20.61 -10.90 -2.80
C GLN A 159 21.68 -10.42 -3.80
N GLN A 160 22.52 -11.34 -4.28
CA GLN A 160 23.28 -11.08 -5.49
C GLN A 160 22.28 -11.05 -6.65
N ALA A 161 22.21 -9.94 -7.39
CA ALA A 161 21.36 -9.83 -8.57
C ALA A 161 21.68 -10.99 -9.52
N SER A 162 20.68 -11.86 -9.77
CA SER A 162 20.85 -12.95 -10.71
C SER A 162 20.92 -12.40 -12.14
N GLY A 163 21.40 -13.22 -13.08
CA GLY A 163 21.76 -12.75 -14.43
C GLY A 163 20.61 -12.16 -15.26
N ASP A 164 19.36 -12.42 -14.85
CA ASP A 164 18.15 -11.96 -15.53
C ASP A 164 17.35 -10.97 -14.66
N GLY A 165 17.29 -9.71 -15.10
CA GLY A 165 16.19 -8.79 -14.79
C GLY A 165 16.04 -8.25 -13.36
N ASP A 166 16.73 -8.76 -12.34
CA ASP A 166 16.54 -8.45 -10.90
C ASP A 166 16.77 -6.98 -10.47
N ALA A 167 17.03 -6.08 -11.41
CA ALA A 167 17.13 -4.65 -11.17
C ALA A 167 15.74 -4.02 -10.96
N ILE A 168 15.10 -4.30 -9.81
CA ILE A 168 14.06 -3.43 -9.22
C ILE A 168 14.75 -2.17 -8.67
N GLY A 169 15.34 -1.40 -9.58
CA GLY A 169 15.72 -0.02 -9.32
C GLY A 169 14.48 0.86 -9.28
N THR A 170 14.65 2.11 -8.86
CA THR A 170 13.60 3.13 -8.97
C THR A 170 13.21 3.30 -10.43
N THR A 171 12.03 2.79 -10.82
CA THR A 171 11.55 2.86 -12.19
C THR A 171 11.18 4.30 -12.53
N ASP A 172 12.11 5.03 -13.14
CA ASP A 172 11.85 6.34 -13.73
C ASP A 172 10.59 6.23 -14.60
N ALA A 173 9.60 7.11 -14.39
CA ALA A 173 8.27 7.03 -15.01
C ALA A 173 8.26 7.25 -16.55
N GLN A 174 9.44 7.25 -17.18
CA GLN A 174 9.70 7.38 -18.62
C GLN A 174 10.74 6.36 -19.13
N GLY A 175 11.24 5.45 -18.26
CA GLY A 175 12.43 4.63 -18.51
C GLY A 175 12.24 3.34 -19.32
N GLN A 176 11.15 2.60 -19.09
CA GLN A 176 10.80 1.40 -19.88
C GLN A 176 9.30 1.28 -20.12
N LEU A 177 8.86 1.67 -21.31
CA LEU A 177 7.60 1.17 -21.89
C LEU A 177 7.80 -0.27 -22.39
N GLY A 178 8.00 -1.19 -21.43
CA GLY A 178 7.66 -2.59 -21.67
C GLY A 178 6.20 -2.64 -22.09
N ASN A 179 5.91 -3.30 -23.21
CA ASN A 179 4.56 -3.29 -23.78
C ASN A 179 3.68 -4.28 -23.00
N ILE A 180 3.25 -3.87 -21.80
CA ILE A 180 2.46 -4.66 -20.84
C ILE A 180 1.25 -5.24 -21.57
N ASP A 181 1.32 -6.54 -21.81
CA ASP A 181 0.42 -7.23 -22.72
C ASP A 181 -0.83 -7.65 -21.95
N ALA A 182 -1.81 -6.74 -21.90
CA ALA A 182 -3.08 -6.97 -21.24
C ALA A 182 -3.84 -8.19 -21.80
N GLU A 183 -3.55 -8.63 -23.04
CA GLU A 183 -4.06 -9.91 -23.54
C GLU A 183 -3.31 -11.11 -22.95
N LYS A 184 -1.99 -11.06 -22.75
CA LYS A 184 -1.26 -12.12 -22.02
C LYS A 184 -1.69 -12.20 -20.56
N ILE A 185 -1.78 -11.07 -19.85
CA ILE A 185 -2.11 -11.05 -18.41
C ILE A 185 -3.50 -11.65 -18.18
N ASN A 186 -4.49 -11.33 -19.03
CA ASN A 186 -5.82 -11.94 -18.97
C ASN A 186 -5.89 -13.39 -19.52
N LYS A 187 -4.82 -13.90 -20.14
CA LYS A 187 -4.65 -15.32 -20.53
C LYS A 187 -3.71 -16.08 -19.59
N LEU A 188 -3.16 -15.43 -18.57
CA LEU A 188 -2.23 -16.04 -17.63
C LEU A 188 -3.03 -16.92 -16.66
N ASP A 189 -3.17 -18.20 -17.02
CA ASP A 189 -3.83 -19.20 -16.19
C ASP A 189 -2.93 -19.57 -15.00
N LEU A 190 -2.89 -18.67 -14.01
CA LEU A 190 -2.14 -18.84 -12.76
C LEU A 190 -2.61 -20.10 -12.01
N ASN A 191 -3.88 -20.49 -12.17
CA ASN A 191 -4.47 -21.63 -11.50
C ASN A 191 -3.92 -22.95 -12.05
N ALA A 192 -3.84 -23.06 -13.39
CA ALA A 192 -3.09 -24.13 -14.04
C ALA A 192 -1.61 -24.05 -13.67
N ARG A 193 -0.99 -22.86 -13.65
CA ARG A 193 0.46 -22.71 -13.44
C ARG A 193 0.93 -23.10 -12.03
N VAL A 194 0.17 -22.77 -10.98
CA VAL A 194 0.43 -23.27 -9.63
C VAL A 194 0.21 -24.79 -9.59
N SER A 195 -0.89 -25.29 -10.17
CA SER A 195 -1.19 -26.72 -10.16
C SER A 195 -0.11 -27.56 -10.87
N GLU A 196 0.33 -27.15 -12.05
CA GLU A 196 1.48 -27.70 -12.77
C GLU A 196 2.74 -27.67 -11.89
N SER A 197 3.09 -26.50 -11.34
CA SER A 197 4.31 -26.35 -10.55
C SER A 197 4.33 -27.17 -9.26
N VAL A 198 3.16 -27.38 -8.61
CA VAL A 198 3.06 -28.19 -7.39
C VAL A 198 3.19 -29.68 -7.74
N ILE A 199 2.52 -30.14 -8.80
CA ILE A 199 2.62 -31.52 -9.28
C ILE A 199 4.04 -31.83 -9.76
N ASP A 200 4.65 -30.95 -10.56
CA ASP A 200 6.00 -31.14 -11.11
C ASP A 200 7.07 -31.23 -10.02
N VAL A 201 6.98 -30.44 -8.95
CA VAL A 201 7.91 -30.53 -7.80
C VAL A 201 7.79 -31.89 -7.11
N PHE A 202 6.58 -32.38 -6.86
CA PHE A 202 6.36 -33.64 -6.15
C PHE A 202 6.69 -34.88 -7.02
N ASP A 203 6.36 -34.89 -8.31
CA ASP A 203 6.73 -36.00 -9.21
C ASP A 203 8.25 -36.00 -9.47
N THR A 204 8.89 -34.82 -9.60
CA THR A 204 10.34 -34.72 -9.89
C THR A 204 11.23 -34.97 -8.67
N MET A 205 10.95 -34.34 -7.53
CA MET A 205 11.84 -34.39 -6.35
C MET A 205 11.52 -35.55 -5.41
N LEU A 206 10.27 -35.97 -5.34
CA LEU A 206 9.80 -37.00 -4.40
C LEU A 206 9.36 -38.29 -5.09
N SER A 207 9.42 -38.37 -6.43
CA SER A 207 8.81 -39.46 -7.23
C SER A 207 7.34 -39.75 -6.87
N THR A 208 6.65 -38.72 -6.37
CA THR A 208 5.37 -38.84 -5.66
C THR A 208 4.26 -38.17 -6.45
N LYS A 209 3.17 -38.90 -6.68
CA LYS A 209 2.08 -38.45 -7.55
C LYS A 209 1.00 -37.74 -6.77
N LEU A 210 0.93 -36.43 -6.95
CA LEU A 210 -0.22 -35.64 -6.51
C LEU A 210 -1.38 -35.80 -7.50
N GLU A 211 -2.53 -36.21 -6.98
CA GLU A 211 -3.81 -36.09 -7.69
C GLU A 211 -4.54 -34.82 -7.20
N ILE A 212 -5.14 -34.06 -8.13
CA ILE A 212 -5.97 -32.90 -7.76
C ILE A 212 -7.21 -33.41 -7.02
N ALA A 213 -7.50 -32.82 -5.86
CA ALA A 213 -8.63 -33.16 -5.02
C ALA A 213 -9.73 -32.09 -5.08
N ASP A 214 -10.98 -32.49 -4.83
CA ASP A 214 -12.06 -31.55 -4.53
C ASP A 214 -11.78 -30.80 -3.20
N SER A 215 -12.38 -29.61 -3.05
CA SER A 215 -12.11 -28.60 -2.01
C SER A 215 -11.71 -29.13 -0.62
N VAL A 216 -10.55 -28.67 -0.14
CA VAL A 216 -9.96 -29.02 1.16
C VAL A 216 -10.05 -27.86 2.14
N THR A 217 -10.64 -28.09 3.31
CA THR A 217 -10.68 -27.13 4.44
C THR A 217 -9.49 -27.36 5.37
N ASP A 218 -9.23 -26.40 6.27
CA ASP A 218 -8.16 -26.53 7.28
C ASP A 218 -8.36 -27.75 8.18
N GLU A 219 -9.63 -28.12 8.42
CA GLU A 219 -10.07 -29.28 9.19
C GLU A 219 -9.64 -30.63 8.59
N ASN A 220 -9.15 -30.66 7.34
CA ASN A 220 -8.62 -31.87 6.72
C ASN A 220 -7.15 -32.16 7.08
N ILE A 221 -6.45 -31.26 7.76
CA ILE A 221 -5.12 -31.53 8.34
C ILE A 221 -5.30 -31.82 9.83
N GLU A 222 -5.32 -33.10 10.20
CA GLU A 222 -5.33 -33.51 11.61
C GLU A 222 -3.94 -33.26 12.26
N GLY A 223 -3.93 -32.72 13.48
CA GLY A 223 -2.71 -32.55 14.28
C GLY A 223 -1.96 -31.25 14.00
N VAL A 224 -0.62 -31.34 13.90
CA VAL A 224 0.25 -30.17 13.67
C VAL A 224 0.29 -29.86 12.16
N ARG A 225 -0.07 -28.63 11.82
CA ARG A 225 0.00 -28.10 10.45
C ARG A 225 1.24 -27.23 10.27
N ASN A 226 1.92 -27.42 9.15
CA ASN A 226 3.15 -26.72 8.79
C ASN A 226 2.89 -25.97 7.48
N VAL A 227 3.39 -24.75 7.37
CA VAL A 227 3.14 -23.87 6.22
C VAL A 227 4.42 -23.15 5.81
N GLY A 228 4.92 -23.45 4.62
CA GLY A 228 5.95 -22.65 3.96
C GLY A 228 5.29 -21.56 3.14
N THR A 229 5.74 -20.31 3.30
CA THR A 229 5.19 -19.15 2.58
C THR A 229 6.30 -18.38 1.87
N VAL A 230 6.08 -18.04 0.60
CA VAL A 230 6.91 -17.13 -0.18
C VAL A 230 6.03 -15.99 -0.71
N SER A 231 6.46 -14.75 -0.49
CA SER A 231 5.83 -13.56 -1.08
C SER A 231 6.55 -13.16 -2.36
N PHE A 232 5.81 -12.47 -3.23
CA PHE A 232 6.37 -11.76 -4.38
C PHE A 232 5.86 -10.32 -4.39
N ALA A 233 6.70 -9.38 -4.86
CA ALA A 233 6.38 -7.96 -4.87
C ALA A 233 6.94 -7.25 -6.11
N GLY A 234 6.20 -6.28 -6.63
CA GLY A 234 6.45 -5.58 -7.90
C GLY A 234 5.15 -5.25 -8.62
N ASP A 235 5.18 -5.20 -9.95
CA ASP A 235 3.98 -5.04 -10.80
C ASP A 235 2.95 -6.14 -10.49
N ALA A 236 3.43 -7.37 -10.30
CA ALA A 236 2.69 -8.43 -9.62
C ALA A 236 3.12 -8.50 -8.15
N THR A 237 2.15 -8.49 -7.24
CA THR A 237 2.37 -8.64 -5.79
C THR A 237 1.43 -9.70 -5.23
N GLY A 238 1.91 -10.50 -4.26
CA GLY A 238 1.14 -11.63 -3.75
C GLY A 238 1.93 -12.55 -2.83
N MET A 239 1.35 -13.71 -2.54
CA MET A 239 2.00 -14.77 -1.76
C MET A 239 1.47 -16.15 -2.15
N VAL A 240 2.33 -17.15 -1.99
CA VAL A 240 1.97 -18.58 -2.03
C VAL A 240 2.28 -19.20 -0.68
N SER A 241 1.31 -19.94 -0.13
CA SER A 241 1.44 -20.70 1.12
C SER A 241 1.12 -22.18 0.89
N ILE A 242 1.98 -23.08 1.38
CA ILE A 242 1.90 -24.52 1.13
C ILE A 242 1.68 -25.25 2.45
N HIS A 243 0.50 -25.83 2.65
CA HIS A 243 0.03 -26.37 3.92
C HIS A 243 0.15 -27.90 3.93
N VAL A 244 0.93 -28.43 4.89
CA VAL A 244 1.28 -29.87 4.98
C VAL A 244 1.14 -30.38 6.42
N ALA A 245 0.55 -31.58 6.58
CA ALA A 245 0.52 -32.30 7.85
C ALA A 245 1.94 -32.69 8.32
N HIS A 246 2.23 -32.59 9.61
CA HIS A 246 3.59 -32.78 10.14
C HIS A 246 4.23 -34.14 9.81
N ASP A 247 3.49 -35.24 9.97
CA ASP A 247 4.02 -36.57 9.65
C ASP A 247 4.32 -36.74 8.16
N PHE A 248 3.54 -36.11 7.27
CA PHE A 248 3.81 -36.13 5.84
C PHE A 248 4.98 -35.22 5.46
N LEU A 249 5.13 -34.05 6.10
CA LEU A 249 6.29 -33.19 5.90
C LEU A 249 7.60 -33.87 6.34
N ARG A 250 7.59 -34.65 7.42
CA ARG A 250 8.76 -35.46 7.82
C ARG A 250 9.09 -36.56 6.81
N GLN A 251 8.08 -37.18 6.18
CA GLN A 251 8.30 -38.13 5.07
C GLN A 251 8.91 -37.44 3.83
N ILE A 252 8.37 -36.29 3.43
CA ILE A 252 8.89 -35.45 2.33
C ILE A 252 10.36 -35.08 2.57
N THR A 253 10.66 -34.61 3.78
CA THR A 253 12.02 -34.21 4.22
C THR A 253 12.98 -35.38 4.21
N ALA A 254 12.57 -36.56 4.71
CA ALA A 254 13.38 -37.77 4.69
C ALA A 254 13.76 -38.20 3.27
N VAL A 255 12.80 -38.16 2.33
CA VAL A 255 13.03 -38.46 0.91
C VAL A 255 14.02 -37.47 0.28
N MET A 256 13.86 -36.16 0.54
CA MET A 256 14.74 -35.12 -0.05
C MET A 256 16.17 -35.12 0.53
N LEU A 257 16.36 -35.58 1.77
CA LEU A 257 17.67 -35.65 2.43
C LEU A 257 18.35 -37.03 2.33
N GLU A 258 17.75 -38.00 1.63
CA GLU A 258 18.17 -39.41 1.58
C GLU A 258 18.33 -40.07 2.98
N LYS A 259 17.42 -39.75 3.91
CA LYS A 259 17.40 -40.20 5.31
C LYS A 259 16.22 -41.14 5.62
N GLU A 260 16.26 -41.81 6.78
CA GLU A 260 15.07 -42.44 7.37
C GLU A 260 14.19 -41.39 8.10
N VAL A 261 12.88 -41.61 8.20
CA VAL A 261 11.93 -40.62 8.78
C VAL A 261 12.20 -40.37 10.27
N GLU A 262 12.69 -41.37 10.98
CA GLU A 262 13.12 -41.28 12.38
C GLU A 262 14.37 -40.39 12.58
N GLU A 263 15.16 -40.10 11.54
CA GLU A 263 16.35 -39.25 11.60
C GLU A 263 16.04 -37.76 11.35
N ILE A 264 14.78 -37.41 11.03
CA ILE A 264 14.31 -36.02 10.90
C ILE A 264 13.89 -35.51 12.27
N GLU A 265 14.81 -34.83 12.96
CA GLU A 265 14.59 -34.23 14.28
C GLU A 265 14.34 -32.72 14.20
N GLY A 266 13.20 -32.27 14.75
CA GLY A 266 12.86 -30.84 14.87
C GLY A 266 12.36 -30.18 13.58
N ASP A 267 12.14 -28.87 13.67
CA ASP A 267 11.46 -28.07 12.64
C ASP A 267 12.42 -27.32 11.69
N ASP A 268 13.73 -27.55 11.79
CA ASP A 268 14.72 -26.84 10.97
C ASP A 268 14.82 -27.50 9.58
N GLU A 269 15.13 -28.80 9.52
CA GLU A 269 15.24 -29.54 8.24
C GLU A 269 13.90 -29.60 7.47
N THR A 270 12.78 -29.68 8.19
CA THR A 270 11.43 -29.64 7.61
C THR A 270 11.04 -28.23 7.16
N GLY A 271 11.55 -27.21 7.86
CA GLY A 271 11.38 -25.80 7.52
C GLY A 271 12.11 -25.44 6.22
N ASP A 272 13.40 -25.76 6.14
CA ASP A 272 14.21 -25.56 4.93
C ASP A 272 13.62 -26.31 3.73
N THR A 273 13.19 -27.56 3.92
CA THR A 273 12.52 -28.38 2.89
C THR A 273 11.26 -27.70 2.34
N LEU A 274 10.36 -27.23 3.22
CA LEU A 274 9.11 -26.60 2.78
C LEU A 274 9.35 -25.17 2.23
N GLY A 275 10.40 -24.50 2.70
CA GLY A 275 10.89 -23.23 2.17
C GLY A 275 11.39 -23.35 0.73
N GLU A 276 12.19 -24.38 0.42
CA GLU A 276 12.69 -24.61 -0.95
C GLU A 276 11.57 -25.04 -1.92
N ILE A 277 10.62 -25.87 -1.48
CA ILE A 277 9.41 -26.16 -2.25
C ILE A 277 8.64 -24.86 -2.56
N GLY A 278 8.53 -23.96 -1.58
CA GLY A 278 7.97 -22.61 -1.75
C GLY A 278 8.76 -21.75 -2.74
N ASN A 279 10.10 -21.73 -2.66
CA ASN A 279 10.99 -21.00 -3.57
C ASN A 279 10.80 -21.43 -5.03
N ILE A 280 10.65 -22.74 -5.28
CA ILE A 280 10.49 -23.28 -6.64
C ILE A 280 9.13 -22.86 -7.24
N ILE A 281 8.04 -22.96 -6.47
CA ILE A 281 6.70 -22.57 -6.93
C ILE A 281 6.61 -21.05 -7.12
N GLY A 282 7.19 -20.27 -6.20
CA GLY A 282 7.35 -18.82 -6.35
C GLY A 282 8.19 -18.45 -7.58
N GLY A 283 9.28 -19.18 -7.85
CA GLY A 283 10.15 -18.99 -9.03
C GLY A 283 9.44 -19.26 -10.35
N ASN A 284 8.60 -20.30 -10.40
CA ASN A 284 7.77 -20.61 -11.56
C ASN A 284 6.68 -19.55 -11.80
N LEU A 285 6.10 -18.97 -10.74
CA LEU A 285 5.20 -17.82 -10.84
C LEU A 285 5.92 -16.54 -11.30
N LYS A 286 7.07 -16.18 -10.70
CA LYS A 286 7.90 -15.03 -11.12
C LYS A 286 8.25 -15.13 -12.62
N SER A 287 8.59 -16.34 -13.09
CA SER A 287 8.87 -16.60 -14.50
C SER A 287 7.63 -16.35 -15.37
N ALA A 288 6.45 -16.84 -14.95
CA ALA A 288 5.20 -16.65 -15.66
C ALA A 288 4.75 -15.16 -15.72
N PHE A 289 4.97 -14.40 -14.64
CA PHE A 289 4.76 -12.94 -14.64
C PHE A 289 5.74 -12.23 -15.58
N SER A 290 7.01 -12.64 -15.58
CA SER A 290 8.05 -12.09 -16.46
C SER A 290 7.73 -12.33 -17.95
N ASP A 291 7.26 -13.53 -18.31
CA ASP A 291 6.79 -13.87 -19.66
C ASP A 291 5.58 -13.05 -20.11
N ALA A 292 4.73 -12.62 -19.17
CA ALA A 292 3.62 -11.70 -19.39
C ALA A 292 4.06 -10.22 -19.50
N GLY A 293 5.28 -9.89 -19.07
CA GLY A 293 5.84 -8.53 -19.05
C GLY A 293 5.60 -7.76 -17.74
N LEU A 294 5.35 -8.48 -16.64
CA LEU A 294 5.24 -7.94 -15.28
C LEU A 294 6.52 -8.25 -14.50
N THR A 295 7.08 -7.27 -13.78
CA THR A 295 8.25 -7.46 -12.93
C THR A 295 7.84 -7.78 -11.49
N CYS A 296 8.52 -8.74 -10.86
CA CYS A 296 8.45 -8.97 -9.42
C CYS A 296 9.69 -9.70 -8.90
N ALA A 297 10.07 -9.45 -7.65
CA ALA A 297 11.08 -10.23 -6.93
C ALA A 297 10.41 -11.10 -5.87
N LEU A 298 11.10 -12.18 -5.46
CA LEU A 298 10.66 -13.07 -4.38
C LEU A 298 11.26 -12.64 -3.05
N SER A 299 10.48 -12.81 -1.98
CA SER A 299 11.02 -12.84 -0.63
C SER A 299 11.85 -14.10 -0.39
N THR A 300 12.63 -14.09 0.68
CA THR A 300 13.00 -15.32 1.40
C THR A 300 11.76 -16.05 1.91
N PRO A 301 11.78 -17.38 2.07
CA PRO A 301 10.66 -18.13 2.62
C PRO A 301 10.52 -17.95 4.15
N SER A 302 9.28 -18.02 4.64
CA SER A 302 8.97 -18.16 6.06
C SER A 302 8.26 -19.50 6.32
N PHE A 303 8.49 -20.06 7.50
CA PHE A 303 7.92 -21.33 7.94
C PHE A 303 7.08 -21.15 9.19
N THR A 304 5.81 -21.53 9.15
CA THR A 304 4.89 -21.48 10.30
C THR A 304 4.43 -22.89 10.68
N THR A 305 4.54 -23.26 11.94
CA THR A 305 4.04 -24.56 12.45
C THR A 305 3.25 -24.40 13.74
N GLY A 306 2.23 -25.24 13.96
CA GLY A 306 1.38 -25.20 15.15
C GLY A 306 0.09 -26.02 15.03
N THR A 307 -0.72 -26.02 16.10
CA THR A 307 -2.04 -26.68 16.13
C THR A 307 -3.24 -25.72 16.05
N ASP A 308 -3.05 -24.44 16.36
CA ASP A 308 -4.11 -23.42 16.30
C ASP A 308 -3.59 -22.11 15.70
N PHE A 309 -3.81 -21.95 14.40
CA PHE A 309 -3.64 -20.68 13.68
C PHE A 309 -4.42 -20.63 12.37
N LYS A 310 -4.53 -19.43 11.81
CA LYS A 310 -4.96 -19.16 10.43
C LYS A 310 -4.06 -18.08 9.84
N ILE A 311 -3.68 -18.22 8.57
CA ILE A 311 -2.97 -17.19 7.79
C ILE A 311 -3.99 -16.51 6.88
N GLU A 312 -3.93 -15.18 6.76
CA GLU A 312 -4.81 -14.38 5.90
C GLU A 312 -3.98 -13.38 5.09
N ALA A 313 -4.10 -13.45 3.76
CA ALA A 313 -3.47 -12.53 2.82
C ALA A 313 -4.39 -11.33 2.58
N LEU A 314 -4.01 -10.13 3.03
CA LEU A 314 -4.88 -8.96 2.95
C LEU A 314 -4.75 -8.22 1.61
N ASN A 315 -5.81 -7.52 1.21
CA ASN A 315 -5.88 -6.66 0.03
C ASN A 315 -5.54 -7.35 -1.32
N MET A 316 -5.82 -8.65 -1.43
CA MET A 316 -5.69 -9.44 -2.66
C MET A 316 -6.89 -9.27 -3.61
N GLU A 317 -6.62 -9.26 -4.92
CA GLU A 317 -7.66 -9.15 -5.97
C GLU A 317 -8.18 -10.51 -6.41
N LYS A 318 -7.32 -11.54 -6.34
CA LYS A 318 -7.68 -12.95 -6.52
C LYS A 318 -7.04 -13.74 -5.39
N TYR A 319 -7.82 -14.66 -4.82
CA TYR A 319 -7.36 -15.61 -3.83
C TYR A 319 -7.91 -16.99 -4.21
N GLU A 320 -7.01 -17.96 -4.35
CA GLU A 320 -7.30 -19.29 -4.87
C GLU A 320 -6.67 -20.35 -3.94
N ARG A 321 -7.41 -21.44 -3.67
CA ARG A 321 -6.92 -22.59 -2.88
C ARG A 321 -6.96 -23.86 -3.73
N PHE A 322 -5.78 -24.43 -3.98
CA PHE A 322 -5.58 -25.67 -4.72
C PHE A 322 -5.44 -26.84 -3.74
N ALA A 323 -6.13 -27.94 -4.01
CA ALA A 323 -6.14 -29.12 -3.16
C ALA A 323 -5.50 -30.32 -3.87
N PHE A 324 -4.62 -31.04 -3.18
CA PHE A 324 -3.89 -32.18 -3.71
C PHE A 324 -3.91 -33.35 -2.72
N ARG A 325 -3.98 -34.57 -3.24
CA ARG A 325 -3.89 -35.82 -2.47
C ARG A 325 -2.66 -36.61 -2.86
N CYS A 326 -1.98 -37.16 -1.86
CA CYS A 326 -0.90 -38.14 -1.99
C CYS A 326 -1.28 -39.37 -1.16
N ASP A 327 -1.74 -40.44 -1.81
CA ASP A 327 -2.29 -41.63 -1.14
C ASP A 327 -3.38 -41.28 -0.11
N GLU A 328 -3.07 -41.37 1.19
CA GLU A 328 -3.97 -40.99 2.30
C GLU A 328 -3.75 -39.53 2.78
N ASN A 329 -2.61 -38.91 2.44
CA ASN A 329 -2.24 -37.56 2.85
C ASN A 329 -2.88 -36.49 1.95
N VAL A 330 -3.09 -35.30 2.53
CA VAL A 330 -3.63 -34.12 1.83
C VAL A 330 -2.67 -32.93 2.00
N ILE A 331 -2.49 -32.20 0.91
CA ILE A 331 -1.82 -30.89 0.85
C ILE A 331 -2.81 -29.88 0.27
N PHE A 332 -2.75 -28.63 0.74
CA PHE A 332 -3.34 -27.52 -0.01
C PHE A 332 -2.35 -26.38 -0.18
N VAL A 333 -2.51 -25.66 -1.29
CA VAL A 333 -1.70 -24.50 -1.65
C VAL A 333 -2.62 -23.31 -1.83
N GLU A 334 -2.31 -22.23 -1.15
CA GLU A 334 -3.02 -20.95 -1.28
C GLU A 334 -2.20 -20.00 -2.13
N MET A 335 -2.87 -19.24 -2.98
CA MET A 335 -2.27 -18.18 -3.78
C MET A 335 -3.12 -16.92 -3.67
N GLY A 336 -2.59 -15.89 -3.01
CA GLY A 336 -3.10 -14.53 -3.08
C GLY A 336 -2.35 -13.76 -4.15
N THR A 337 -3.07 -13.08 -5.06
CA THR A 337 -2.46 -12.23 -6.10
C THR A 337 -3.17 -10.90 -6.24
N LYS A 338 -2.37 -9.89 -6.58
CA LYS A 338 -2.77 -8.53 -6.98
C LYS A 338 -1.86 -8.07 -8.11
N ILE A 339 -2.41 -7.44 -9.14
CA ILE A 339 -1.63 -6.92 -10.27
C ILE A 339 -1.86 -5.41 -10.34
N SER A 340 -0.78 -4.65 -10.20
CA SER A 340 -0.80 -3.20 -10.33
C SER A 340 -1.32 -2.82 -11.71
N GLU A 341 -2.44 -2.10 -11.79
CA GLU A 341 -2.97 -1.65 -13.07
C GLU A 341 -1.92 -0.80 -13.80
N PRO A 342 -1.59 -1.09 -15.07
CA PRO A 342 -0.67 -0.26 -15.82
C PRO A 342 -1.30 1.12 -15.97
N VAL A 343 -0.63 2.16 -15.46
CA VAL A 343 -1.11 3.54 -15.51
C VAL A 343 -1.41 3.92 -16.95
N GLN A 344 -2.69 3.90 -17.33
CA GLN A 344 -3.11 4.33 -18.64
C GLN A 344 -2.84 5.83 -18.72
N ALA A 345 -1.81 6.21 -19.49
CA ALA A 345 -1.52 7.60 -19.80
C ALA A 345 -2.74 8.19 -20.51
N ASP A 346 -3.59 8.86 -19.74
CA ASP A 346 -4.93 9.29 -20.15
C ASP A 346 -4.80 10.20 -21.36
N SER A 347 -5.06 9.63 -22.54
CA SER A 347 -4.80 10.29 -23.80
C SER A 347 -6.00 11.19 -24.09
N GLN A 348 -5.98 12.35 -23.45
CA GLN A 348 -6.98 13.43 -23.55
C GLN A 348 -7.04 13.98 -24.98
N GLN A 349 -7.65 13.19 -25.87
CA GLN A 349 -8.22 13.67 -27.11
C GLN A 349 -9.35 14.62 -26.73
N GLY A 350 -9.06 15.92 -26.79
CA GLY A 350 -9.99 16.97 -26.41
C GLY A 350 -11.34 16.80 -27.09
N LYS A 351 -12.37 16.45 -26.30
CA LYS A 351 -13.76 16.55 -26.73
C LYS A 351 -14.25 17.94 -26.40
N ASP A 352 -14.34 18.78 -27.43
CA ASP A 352 -14.98 20.09 -27.34
C ASP A 352 -16.39 19.94 -26.75
N ILE A 353 -16.62 20.52 -25.56
CA ILE A 353 -17.95 20.54 -24.95
C ILE A 353 -18.78 21.61 -25.66
N HIS A 354 -19.41 21.21 -26.76
CA HIS A 354 -20.37 22.03 -27.47
C HIS A 354 -21.80 21.71 -27.01
N SER A 355 -22.31 22.50 -26.07
CA SER A 355 -23.69 22.38 -25.58
C SER A 355 -24.71 22.84 -26.63
N PRO A 356 -25.77 22.05 -26.90
CA PRO A 356 -27.00 22.56 -27.46
C PRO A 356 -28.08 22.71 -26.36
N ALA A 357 -28.70 23.88 -26.29
CA ALA A 357 -30.00 24.07 -25.65
C ALA A 357 -30.96 24.64 -26.71
N GLY A 358 -32.17 24.12 -26.82
CA GLY A 358 -33.16 24.60 -27.80
C GLY A 358 -34.22 23.58 -28.24
N ASP A 359 -35.31 23.55 -27.47
CA ASP A 359 -36.72 23.61 -27.94
C ASP A 359 -37.48 22.40 -28.56
N ASP A 360 -38.80 22.50 -28.33
CA ASP A 360 -39.99 21.88 -28.93
C ASP A 360 -40.42 20.40 -28.74
N VAL A 361 -41.19 20.20 -27.67
CA VAL A 361 -42.63 19.82 -27.68
C VAL A 361 -43.10 18.50 -28.35
N THR A 362 -43.72 17.63 -27.54
CA THR A 362 -45.06 17.04 -27.82
C THR A 362 -45.75 16.60 -26.51
N GLN A 363 -47.05 16.27 -26.55
CA GLN A 363 -47.92 16.01 -25.38
C GLN A 363 -48.62 14.63 -25.44
N GLU A 364 -49.26 14.25 -24.32
CA GLU A 364 -50.17 13.08 -24.14
C GLU A 364 -49.47 11.70 -24.20
N GLU A 365 -49.89 10.61 -23.55
CA GLU A 365 -51.09 10.21 -22.76
C GLU A 365 -50.60 9.60 -21.41
N ALA A 366 -51.24 9.55 -20.22
CA ALA A 366 -52.61 9.58 -19.67
C ALA A 366 -53.02 8.26 -18.96
N ASN A 367 -53.09 8.32 -17.61
CA ASN A 367 -53.93 7.55 -16.66
C ASN A 367 -53.65 6.08 -16.22
N GLN A 368 -53.67 5.91 -14.88
CA GLN A 368 -54.31 4.85 -14.06
C GLN A 368 -53.68 3.42 -14.07
N THR A 369 -53.66 2.68 -12.95
CA THR A 369 -54.82 2.24 -12.15
C THR A 369 -54.50 1.95 -10.66
N GLN A 370 -55.54 1.94 -9.82
CA GLN A 370 -55.58 1.61 -8.37
C GLN A 370 -55.27 0.11 -8.11
N GLN A 371 -54.51 -0.27 -7.07
CA GLN A 371 -54.96 -0.51 -5.68
C GLN A 371 -56.20 -1.42 -5.54
N GLU A 372 -56.03 -2.60 -4.94
CA GLU A 372 -57.08 -3.27 -4.15
C GLU A 372 -56.47 -4.13 -3.01
N VAL A 373 -57.26 -4.43 -1.97
CA VAL A 373 -56.83 -5.03 -0.69
C VAL A 373 -57.90 -5.97 -0.14
N LYS A 374 -57.51 -7.17 0.34
CA LYS A 374 -58.11 -7.96 1.45
C LYS A 374 -57.44 -9.34 1.59
N GLY A 375 -57.34 -9.96 2.77
CA GLY A 375 -57.70 -9.49 4.11
C GLY A 375 -57.90 -10.64 5.12
N GLU A 376 -58.10 -10.31 6.41
CA GLU A 376 -58.80 -11.11 7.44
C GLU A 376 -58.10 -12.43 7.95
N GLU A 377 -58.09 -12.81 9.25
CA GLU A 377 -58.62 -12.19 10.49
C GLU A 377 -58.05 -12.82 11.80
N LYS A 378 -58.40 -12.22 12.96
CA LYS A 378 -58.36 -12.69 14.39
C LYS A 378 -57.02 -12.60 15.16
N ALA A 379 -56.86 -11.97 16.34
CA ALA A 379 -57.71 -11.31 17.39
C ALA A 379 -57.90 -12.07 18.72
N VAL A 380 -57.58 -11.37 19.84
CA VAL A 380 -57.90 -11.67 21.26
C VAL A 380 -58.01 -10.33 22.02
N GLU A 381 -58.83 -10.26 23.08
CA GLU A 381 -59.21 -9.06 23.88
C GLU A 381 -58.97 -9.34 25.40
N THR A 382 -58.94 -8.40 26.36
CA THR A 382 -59.19 -6.94 26.48
C THR A 382 -57.97 -6.24 27.17
N ASP A 383 -57.93 -5.11 27.92
CA ASP A 383 -58.79 -4.01 28.46
C ASP A 383 -57.85 -2.77 28.69
N SER A 384 -58.20 -1.45 28.81
CA SER A 384 -59.29 -0.65 29.43
C SER A 384 -59.08 -0.32 30.92
N ILE A 385 -59.41 0.85 31.51
CA ILE A 385 -59.42 2.32 31.25
C ILE A 385 -59.64 3.03 32.64
N PRO A 386 -59.56 4.37 32.86
CA PRO A 386 -59.26 5.53 32.00
C PRO A 386 -57.96 6.28 32.51
N ASP A 387 -57.76 7.60 32.71
CA ASP A 387 -58.60 8.83 32.66
C ASP A 387 -57.77 10.17 32.59
N ALA A 388 -58.50 11.30 32.59
CA ALA A 388 -58.21 12.75 32.73
C ALA A 388 -57.05 13.22 33.66
N ALA A 389 -56.50 14.45 33.58
CA ALA A 389 -56.60 15.65 32.70
C ALA A 389 -55.29 16.52 32.89
N GLU A 390 -55.00 17.70 32.31
CA GLU A 390 -55.80 18.86 31.88
C GLU A 390 -54.97 19.82 30.96
N GLN A 391 -55.62 20.67 30.15
CA GLN A 391 -55.03 21.83 29.43
C GLN A 391 -55.89 23.10 29.70
N PRO A 392 -55.30 24.31 29.65
CA PRO A 392 -55.46 25.20 28.47
C PRO A 392 -54.15 25.96 28.10
N GLN A 393 -53.85 26.41 26.88
CA GLN A 393 -54.61 27.07 25.77
C GLN A 393 -54.96 28.57 25.94
N THR A 394 -54.28 29.42 25.14
CA THR A 394 -54.77 30.60 24.37
C THR A 394 -53.61 30.96 23.38
N SER A 395 -53.72 31.22 22.07
CA SER A 395 -54.72 31.90 21.19
C SER A 395 -54.72 33.44 21.35
N LEU A 396 -54.86 34.30 20.32
CA LEU A 396 -55.36 34.24 18.92
C LEU A 396 -54.42 35.03 17.94
N GLU A 397 -54.41 34.83 16.60
CA GLU A 397 -55.09 35.59 15.49
C GLU A 397 -54.96 37.15 15.54
N SER A 398 -54.94 37.94 14.45
CA SER A 398 -54.97 37.77 12.97
C SER A 398 -53.90 38.73 12.31
N ASP A 399 -53.89 39.25 11.07
CA ASP A 399 -54.79 39.35 9.89
C ASP A 399 -53.99 39.55 8.55
N ALA A 400 -54.63 39.96 7.44
CA ALA A 400 -54.06 39.95 6.07
C ALA A 400 -54.01 41.28 5.27
N SER A 401 -53.42 41.23 4.05
CA SER A 401 -53.81 41.94 2.81
C SER A 401 -52.95 43.07 2.19
N GLN A 402 -52.28 42.73 1.06
CA GLN A 402 -52.17 43.43 -0.25
C GLN A 402 -51.46 44.81 -0.47
N ALA A 403 -50.78 44.86 -1.62
CA ALA A 403 -50.43 46.04 -2.47
C ALA A 403 -49.42 47.09 -1.90
N ASP A 404 -48.74 47.94 -2.70
CA ASP A 404 -48.82 48.24 -4.15
C ASP A 404 -47.44 48.64 -4.72
N LYS A 405 -47.30 48.83 -6.05
CA LYS A 405 -46.12 49.42 -6.73
C LYS A 405 -46.56 50.46 -7.76
N PRO A 406 -45.93 51.65 -7.81
CA PRO A 406 -45.31 52.00 -9.09
C PRO A 406 -43.99 52.81 -9.05
N GLU A 407 -43.35 52.76 -10.22
CA GLU A 407 -42.30 53.61 -10.83
C GLU A 407 -42.81 55.06 -11.14
N PRO A 408 -42.05 56.02 -11.74
CA PRO A 408 -41.22 55.83 -12.97
C PRO A 408 -40.04 56.81 -13.25
N SER A 409 -39.53 56.75 -14.50
CA SER A 409 -38.88 57.80 -15.32
C SER A 409 -37.42 58.22 -15.03
N GLU A 410 -36.52 58.49 -16.01
CA GLU A 410 -36.59 58.47 -17.50
C GLU A 410 -35.19 58.51 -18.19
N ILE A 411 -35.06 57.95 -19.42
CA ILE A 411 -34.36 58.44 -20.67
C ILE A 411 -32.98 59.18 -20.57
N ALA A 412 -31.92 59.02 -21.42
CA ALA A 412 -31.63 58.41 -22.75
C ALA A 412 -30.15 57.87 -22.80
N ALA A 413 -29.66 57.09 -23.79
CA ALA A 413 -29.08 57.45 -25.12
C ALA A 413 -28.02 58.60 -25.12
N GLU A 414 -26.93 58.62 -25.92
CA GLU A 414 -26.50 57.80 -27.08
C GLU A 414 -24.93 57.75 -27.21
N SER A 415 -24.33 57.55 -28.40
CA SER A 415 -22.94 57.05 -28.61
C SER A 415 -22.01 57.93 -29.52
N ILE A 416 -20.81 57.39 -29.83
CA ILE A 416 -19.90 57.64 -31.01
C ILE A 416 -18.67 58.60 -30.80
N GLU A 417 -17.61 58.34 -31.60
CA GLU A 417 -16.32 59.05 -31.84
C GLU A 417 -15.17 58.89 -30.81
N SER A 418 -13.92 58.42 -31.06
CA SER A 418 -13.12 57.90 -32.22
C SER A 418 -12.03 58.81 -32.86
N GLU A 419 -10.74 58.55 -32.57
CA GLU A 419 -9.51 58.72 -33.43
C GLU A 419 -8.33 58.03 -32.68
N VAL A 420 -7.55 57.06 -33.17
CA VAL A 420 -6.68 56.90 -34.37
C VAL A 420 -5.28 57.58 -34.27
N LYS A 421 -4.24 56.82 -33.83
CA LYS A 421 -2.89 56.81 -34.46
C LYS A 421 -1.91 55.75 -33.93
N THR A 422 -1.03 55.30 -34.85
CA THR A 422 0.13 54.40 -34.70
C THR A 422 1.04 54.62 -35.93
N PRO A 423 2.23 53.98 -36.10
CA PRO A 423 3.19 53.39 -35.14
C PRO A 423 4.64 53.92 -35.38
N GLN A 424 5.67 53.38 -34.70
CA GLN A 424 7.00 53.23 -35.32
C GLN A 424 7.94 52.20 -34.64
N LEU A 425 8.82 51.58 -35.43
CA LEU A 425 9.92 50.69 -35.04
C LEU A 425 11.25 51.17 -35.66
N PRO A 426 12.38 50.92 -34.98
CA PRO A 426 13.65 50.55 -35.61
C PRO A 426 14.21 49.23 -35.03
N LYS A 427 15.13 48.48 -35.63
CA LYS A 427 15.57 48.15 -37.01
C LYS A 427 16.92 47.40 -36.84
N THR A 428 17.24 46.45 -37.72
CA THR A 428 18.42 45.56 -37.62
C THR A 428 19.70 46.12 -38.28
N SER A 429 20.87 45.56 -37.96
CA SER A 429 22.12 45.80 -38.71
C SER A 429 23.16 44.66 -38.63
N THR A 430 23.80 44.39 -39.76
CA THR A 430 25.03 43.59 -40.01
C THR A 430 25.51 44.02 -41.41
N PRO A 431 26.82 43.97 -41.80
CA PRO A 431 27.40 42.68 -42.29
C PRO A 431 28.97 42.56 -42.33
N SER A 432 29.43 41.35 -42.73
CA SER A 432 30.62 41.00 -43.57
C SER A 432 32.08 41.38 -43.22
N HIS A 433 32.95 40.35 -43.19
CA HIS A 433 34.01 40.17 -44.21
C HIS A 433 34.55 38.71 -44.31
N GLU A 434 35.11 38.32 -45.47
CA GLU A 434 35.59 36.96 -45.81
C GLU A 434 37.07 36.65 -45.45
N GLY A 435 37.42 35.34 -45.38
CA GLY A 435 38.81 34.84 -45.46
C GLY A 435 38.93 33.32 -45.68
N LYS A 436 39.55 32.86 -46.78
CA LYS A 436 39.70 31.43 -47.15
C LYS A 436 40.96 30.75 -46.58
N LYS A 437 40.87 29.46 -46.25
CA LYS A 437 41.86 28.40 -46.60
C LYS A 437 41.32 26.97 -46.42
N GLN A 438 41.96 26.00 -47.08
CA GLN A 438 41.62 24.55 -47.06
C GLN A 438 42.68 23.77 -46.26
N GLY A 439 42.36 22.57 -45.74
CA GLY A 439 43.40 21.69 -45.18
C GLY A 439 42.98 20.35 -44.53
N SER A 440 42.69 19.32 -45.33
CA SER A 440 42.73 17.87 -45.00
C SER A 440 41.78 17.31 -43.89
N PRO A 441 41.42 16.00 -43.95
CA PRO A 441 40.44 15.40 -43.04
C PRO A 441 41.05 14.86 -41.74
N ALA A 442 40.29 14.96 -40.64
CA ALA A 442 40.60 14.32 -39.37
C ALA A 442 39.79 13.02 -39.16
N LYS A 443 40.36 12.12 -38.36
CA LYS A 443 39.81 10.82 -37.94
C LYS A 443 38.50 11.01 -37.15
N PRO A 444 37.50 10.11 -37.23
CA PRO A 444 36.29 10.23 -36.41
C PRO A 444 36.66 10.18 -34.92
N ALA A 445 36.31 11.22 -34.18
CA ALA A 445 36.34 11.23 -32.73
C ALA A 445 35.05 10.58 -32.21
N SER A 446 35.16 9.72 -31.20
CA SER A 446 34.03 9.25 -30.41
C SER A 446 33.38 10.44 -29.70
N LYS A 447 32.05 10.57 -29.76
CA LYS A 447 31.32 11.42 -28.81
C LYS A 447 31.54 10.88 -27.39
N THR A 448 31.84 11.76 -26.44
CA THR A 448 31.73 11.45 -25.00
C THR A 448 30.25 11.47 -24.59
N PRO A 449 29.86 10.76 -23.53
CA PRO A 449 28.49 10.77 -23.00
C PRO A 449 28.22 12.02 -22.13
N GLU A 450 28.67 13.20 -22.58
CA GLU A 450 28.62 14.46 -21.81
C GLU A 450 27.64 15.49 -22.40
N ASP A 451 27.18 15.29 -23.63
CA ASP A 451 26.02 16.00 -24.21
C ASP A 451 24.77 15.10 -24.09
N VAL A 452 24.32 14.84 -22.86
CA VAL A 452 22.88 14.59 -22.62
C VAL A 452 22.21 15.94 -22.76
N ASP A 453 21.21 16.04 -23.64
CA ASP A 453 20.60 17.31 -24.03
C ASP A 453 19.76 17.87 -22.86
N LEU A 454 20.40 18.63 -21.98
CA LEU A 454 19.82 19.15 -20.74
C LEU A 454 18.59 20.03 -21.00
N ASP A 455 18.47 20.61 -22.19
CA ASP A 455 17.30 21.38 -22.62
C ASP A 455 16.04 20.49 -22.69
N LEU A 456 16.17 19.19 -22.94
CA LEU A 456 15.05 18.21 -22.92
C LEU A 456 14.52 17.91 -21.50
N LEU A 457 15.28 18.24 -20.44
CA LEU A 457 14.84 18.13 -19.05
C LEU A 457 14.25 19.45 -18.51
N LEU A 458 14.44 20.58 -19.21
CA LEU A 458 13.91 21.88 -18.77
C LEU A 458 12.40 22.03 -18.98
N ASP A 459 11.81 21.28 -19.91
CA ASP A 459 10.38 21.31 -20.22
C ASP A 459 9.53 20.36 -19.35
N ILE A 460 10.13 19.65 -18.38
CA ILE A 460 9.40 18.78 -17.44
C ILE A 460 8.64 19.65 -16.42
N PRO A 461 7.31 19.56 -16.31
CA PRO A 461 6.55 20.30 -15.31
C PRO A 461 6.82 19.74 -13.90
N LEU A 462 7.27 20.59 -12.99
CA LEU A 462 7.50 20.25 -11.58
C LEU A 462 6.38 20.80 -10.69
N GLU A 463 5.86 19.97 -9.78
CA GLU A 463 4.89 20.42 -8.78
C GLU A 463 5.64 21.09 -7.62
N ILE A 464 5.47 22.42 -7.49
CA ILE A 464 6.08 23.20 -6.39
C ILE A 464 5.11 23.29 -5.22
N LYS A 465 5.39 22.57 -4.14
CA LYS A 465 4.64 22.65 -2.87
C LYS A 465 5.36 23.58 -1.90
N VAL A 466 4.59 24.39 -1.18
CA VAL A 466 5.12 25.25 -0.11
C VAL A 466 4.49 24.81 1.20
N GLU A 467 5.33 24.30 2.09
CA GLU A 467 4.88 23.71 3.34
C GLU A 467 5.01 24.70 4.50
N LEU A 468 3.87 25.15 5.03
CA LEU A 468 3.81 26.02 6.20
C LEU A 468 4.29 25.30 7.47
N GLY A 469 4.20 23.97 7.49
CA GLY A 469 4.71 23.09 8.54
C GLY A 469 3.84 21.85 8.70
N ARG A 470 4.43 20.79 9.27
CA ARG A 470 3.72 19.53 9.58
C ARG A 470 3.07 19.58 10.95
N ALA A 471 2.04 18.78 11.16
CA ALA A 471 1.56 18.39 12.48
C ALA A 471 1.45 16.87 12.51
N LYS A 472 1.93 16.25 13.58
CA LYS A 472 1.60 14.86 13.93
C LYS A 472 0.50 14.92 14.99
N ILE A 473 -0.61 14.22 14.75
CA ILE A 473 -1.78 14.21 15.62
C ILE A 473 -2.37 12.78 15.66
N PRO A 474 -2.83 12.31 16.83
CA PRO A 474 -3.56 11.06 16.97
C PRO A 474 -4.74 10.91 16.00
N ILE A 475 -4.98 9.68 15.52
CA ILE A 475 -6.12 9.40 14.64
C ILE A 475 -7.44 9.67 15.37
N HIS A 476 -7.59 9.25 16.63
CA HIS A 476 -8.76 9.60 17.45
C HIS A 476 -8.97 11.12 17.56
N THR A 477 -7.90 11.92 17.53
CA THR A 477 -7.98 13.38 17.60
C THR A 477 -8.39 13.96 16.25
N LEU A 478 -7.87 13.42 15.14
CA LEU A 478 -8.27 13.79 13.78
C LEU A 478 -9.74 13.45 13.51
N LEU A 479 -10.24 12.31 13.96
CA LEU A 479 -11.66 11.91 13.82
C LEU A 479 -12.62 12.88 14.52
N LYS A 480 -12.16 13.62 15.53
CA LYS A 480 -12.92 14.67 16.24
C LYS A 480 -12.87 16.04 15.57
N PHE A 481 -12.19 16.19 14.43
CA PHE A 481 -12.08 17.50 13.77
C PHE A 481 -13.35 17.87 13.00
N GLY A 482 -13.75 19.13 13.15
CA GLY A 482 -14.88 19.71 12.42
C GLY A 482 -14.57 21.14 11.95
N PRO A 483 -15.51 21.79 11.24
CA PRO A 483 -15.35 23.17 10.78
C PRO A 483 -15.08 24.13 11.95
N GLY A 484 -13.84 24.63 12.05
CA GLY A 484 -13.39 25.50 13.13
C GLY A 484 -12.34 24.89 14.08
N SER A 485 -12.01 23.59 13.96
CA SER A 485 -10.89 22.99 14.69
C SER A 485 -9.56 23.68 14.34
N ALA A 486 -8.79 24.06 15.36
CA ALA A 486 -7.50 24.73 15.20
C ALA A 486 -6.34 23.72 15.32
N VAL A 487 -5.62 23.49 14.23
CA VAL A 487 -4.46 22.58 14.19
C VAL A 487 -3.19 23.37 14.48
N LYS A 488 -2.43 22.94 15.50
CA LYS A 488 -1.11 23.52 15.81
C LYS A 488 -0.03 22.79 15.00
N LEU A 489 0.65 23.51 14.12
CA LEU A 489 1.81 22.99 13.40
C LEU A 489 3.05 22.95 14.32
N LEU A 490 3.98 22.04 14.01
CA LEU A 490 5.24 21.84 14.74
C LEU A 490 6.27 22.96 14.52
N LYS A 491 6.01 23.84 13.55
CA LYS A 491 6.90 24.93 13.13
C LYS A 491 6.70 26.19 13.98
N LEU A 492 7.77 26.84 14.41
CA LEU A 492 7.74 27.99 15.30
C LEU A 492 7.43 29.30 14.56
N GLU A 493 6.87 30.28 15.28
CA GLU A 493 6.60 31.61 14.73
C GLU A 493 7.89 32.29 14.22
N GLY A 494 7.97 32.48 12.90
CA GLY A 494 9.12 33.09 12.23
C GLY A 494 10.13 32.11 11.62
N GLU A 495 9.92 30.80 11.73
CA GLU A 495 10.70 29.83 10.96
C GLU A 495 10.34 29.86 9.47
N PRO A 496 11.32 29.63 8.56
CA PRO A 496 11.08 29.68 7.13
C PRO A 496 10.29 28.47 6.65
N VAL A 497 9.31 28.69 5.78
CA VAL A 497 8.56 27.64 5.08
C VAL A 497 9.48 26.87 4.13
N ASP A 498 9.24 25.57 4.01
CA ASP A 498 10.01 24.71 3.13
C ASP A 498 9.36 24.70 1.74
N ILE A 499 10.19 24.72 0.69
CA ILE A 499 9.76 24.75 -0.71
C ILE A 499 10.22 23.46 -1.35
N LEU A 500 9.26 22.60 -1.64
CA LEU A 500 9.45 21.28 -2.21
C LEU A 500 9.18 21.33 -3.73
N ALA A 501 9.90 20.53 -4.50
CA ALA A 501 9.55 20.21 -5.88
C ALA A 501 9.48 18.69 -5.99
N ASN A 502 8.30 18.15 -6.32
CA ASN A 502 8.03 16.70 -6.30
C ASN A 502 8.53 16.07 -4.98
N GLU A 503 8.02 16.54 -3.84
CA GLU A 503 8.43 16.23 -2.44
C GLU A 503 9.88 16.59 -2.02
N THR A 504 10.77 16.94 -2.95
CA THR A 504 12.20 17.19 -2.65
C THR A 504 12.49 18.65 -2.26
N LEU A 505 13.20 18.87 -1.15
CA LEU A 505 13.51 20.20 -0.62
C LEU A 505 14.50 21.00 -1.49
N ILE A 506 13.97 21.89 -2.32
CA ILE A 506 14.78 22.72 -3.24
C ILE A 506 15.16 24.10 -2.67
N ALA A 507 14.39 24.64 -1.72
CA ALA A 507 14.60 25.97 -1.17
C ALA A 507 13.86 26.18 0.15
N ARG A 508 14.18 27.28 0.84
CA ARG A 508 13.46 27.81 2.01
C ARG A 508 13.04 29.25 1.76
N GLY A 509 11.88 29.63 2.28
CA GLY A 509 11.36 30.98 2.14
C GLY A 509 10.62 31.48 3.38
N GLU A 510 10.25 32.75 3.38
CA GLU A 510 9.39 33.36 4.39
C GLU A 510 8.06 33.78 3.77
N VAL A 511 6.96 33.63 4.53
CA VAL A 511 5.63 34.05 4.07
C VAL A 511 5.52 35.56 4.18
N VAL A 512 5.44 36.24 3.05
CA VAL A 512 5.18 37.68 2.96
C VAL A 512 3.72 37.93 2.58
N VAL A 513 3.07 38.87 3.27
CA VAL A 513 1.69 39.29 2.94
C VAL A 513 1.73 40.70 2.38
N GLN A 514 1.25 40.87 1.15
CA GLN A 514 1.15 42.18 0.50
C GLN A 514 -0.21 42.31 -0.21
N ASN A 515 -0.91 43.42 0.03
CA ASN A 515 -2.22 43.72 -0.58
C ASN A 515 -3.24 42.56 -0.44
N GLN A 516 -3.32 41.98 0.76
CA GLN A 516 -4.15 40.80 1.10
C GLN A 516 -3.83 39.52 0.31
N LYS A 517 -2.70 39.46 -0.40
CA LYS A 517 -2.17 38.24 -1.02
C LYS A 517 -0.99 37.71 -0.23
N TYR A 518 -0.99 36.40 -0.03
CA TYR A 518 0.18 35.66 0.43
C TYR A 518 1.15 35.45 -0.74
N GLY A 519 2.45 35.54 -0.46
CA GLY A 519 3.52 35.20 -1.38
C GLY A 519 4.73 34.70 -0.57
N ILE A 520 5.67 34.05 -1.24
CA ILE A 520 6.85 33.47 -0.58
C ILE A 520 8.09 34.20 -1.06
N ARG A 521 8.86 34.77 -0.12
CA ARG A 521 10.19 35.30 -0.42
C ARG A 521 11.21 34.21 -0.13
N VAL A 522 11.83 33.65 -1.18
CA VAL A 522 12.93 32.70 -1.03
C VAL A 522 14.09 33.37 -0.27
N ILE A 523 14.55 32.72 0.81
CA ILE A 523 15.69 33.19 1.62
C ILE A 523 16.96 32.37 1.35
N GLU A 524 16.81 31.09 1.00
CA GLU A 524 17.88 30.12 0.81
C GLU A 524 17.47 29.11 -0.27
N ILE A 525 18.43 28.61 -1.04
CA ILE A 525 18.22 27.59 -2.07
C ILE A 525 19.22 26.46 -1.81
N THR A 526 18.74 25.22 -1.65
CA THR A 526 19.56 24.04 -1.36
C THR A 526 20.62 23.85 -2.46
N SER A 527 21.80 23.30 -2.15
CA SER A 527 22.90 23.23 -3.13
C SER A 527 22.54 22.37 -4.35
N ARG A 528 23.19 22.61 -5.50
CA ARG A 528 22.91 21.86 -6.73
C ARG A 528 23.11 20.35 -6.55
N MET A 529 24.09 19.93 -5.74
CA MET A 529 24.36 18.51 -5.47
C MET A 529 23.26 17.87 -4.61
N ASP A 530 22.76 18.58 -3.61
CA ASP A 530 21.77 18.04 -2.68
C ASP A 530 20.39 17.94 -3.32
N ARG A 531 20.04 18.91 -4.19
CA ARG A 531 18.83 18.83 -5.02
C ARG A 531 18.89 17.65 -6.00
N ILE A 532 20.04 17.42 -6.65
CA ILE A 532 20.21 16.31 -7.59
C ILE A 532 20.06 14.95 -6.87
N ARG A 533 20.74 14.78 -5.72
CA ARG A 533 20.58 13.59 -4.87
C ARG A 533 19.13 13.32 -4.47
N GLY A 534 18.39 14.37 -4.09
CA GLY A 534 16.97 14.26 -3.74
C GLY A 534 16.06 13.85 -4.90
N PHE A 535 16.51 13.93 -6.16
CA PHE A 535 15.77 13.43 -7.32
C PHE A 535 16.21 12.02 -7.77
N GLY A 536 17.14 11.36 -7.07
CA GLY A 536 17.59 10.00 -7.41
C GLY A 536 18.55 9.89 -8.60
N ILE A 537 19.19 11.00 -9.01
CA ILE A 537 20.05 11.12 -10.21
C ILE A 537 21.53 11.27 -9.85
#